data_AF-A0A2Z5C608-F1
#
_entry.id   AF-A0A2Z5C608-F1
#
_cell.length_a   1.000
_cell.length_b   1.000
_cell.length_c   1.000
_cell.angle_alpha   90.00
_cell.angle_beta   90.00
_cell.angle_gamma   90.00
#
_symmetry.space_group_name_H-M   'P 1'
#
loop_
_entity.id
_entity.type
_entity.pdbx_description
1 polymer ?
#
loop_
_entity_poly.entity_id
_entity_poly.type
_entity_poly.pdbx_seq_one_letter_code
_entity_poly.pdbx_strand_id
1 'polypeptide(L)'
;MDEFKLDKTISKAIVDGTLKGYLQYLEERKSKKETMNVSGAYAWTKGNHIDDQVSKIGQMKNVQFKIEKAGYTWEYLQFTVSENSEDYMVIVKNSRRVQKSFDEQKKKTNEDNYLVNLADINTPVLKNISRNFVIQPEQIQLELNDPEEIKAVIEGTQLNVSKKYSRFYIVTYEIHDETKFVESIKLTMPNRQTMTLELIEDLSYLIQGNEYEITDEDVEPIKNEKAPENTIFSGDTNSFGYSIPEEKEESGN
;
A
#
# COMPACT_ATOMS: atom_id res chain seq x y z
N MET A 1 -18.96 -5.08 4.61
CA MET A 1 -18.51 -4.52 3.30
C MET A 1 -18.28 -5.63 2.28
N ASP A 2 -19.05 -6.74 2.33
CA ASP A 2 -18.77 -7.91 1.48
C ASP A 2 -18.94 -7.64 -0.02
N GLU A 3 -19.83 -6.72 -0.40
CA GLU A 3 -20.04 -6.30 -1.79
C GLU A 3 -18.83 -5.56 -2.40
N PHE A 4 -17.88 -5.12 -1.57
CA PHE A 4 -16.67 -4.41 -1.97
C PHE A 4 -15.45 -5.33 -2.07
N LYS A 5 -15.56 -6.60 -1.67
CA LYS A 5 -14.48 -7.57 -1.78
C LYS A 5 -14.20 -7.91 -3.24
N LEU A 6 -12.94 -8.25 -3.51
CA LEU A 6 -12.52 -8.81 -4.79
C LEU A 6 -12.78 -10.32 -4.80
N ASP A 7 -12.88 -10.94 -5.99
CA ASP A 7 -12.89 -12.39 -6.10
C ASP A 7 -11.69 -13.01 -5.37
N LYS A 8 -11.94 -14.11 -4.67
CA LYS A 8 -10.92 -14.78 -3.85
C LYS A 8 -9.68 -15.18 -4.65
N THR A 9 -9.85 -15.52 -5.93
CA THR A 9 -8.73 -15.86 -6.83
C THR A 9 -7.86 -14.64 -7.13
N ILE A 10 -8.47 -13.46 -7.29
CA ILE A 10 -7.76 -12.20 -7.49
C ILE A 10 -7.06 -11.78 -6.20
N SER A 11 -7.75 -11.81 -5.07
CA SER A 11 -7.17 -11.53 -3.75
C SER A 11 -5.96 -12.43 -3.48
N LYS A 12 -6.08 -13.72 -3.78
CA LYS A 12 -4.95 -14.66 -3.69
C LYS A 12 -3.81 -14.30 -4.63
N ALA A 13 -4.10 -13.95 -5.89
CA ALA A 13 -3.06 -13.56 -6.85
C ALA A 13 -2.25 -12.33 -6.37
N ILE A 14 -2.92 -11.35 -5.76
CA ILE A 14 -2.28 -10.16 -5.20
C ILE A 14 -1.41 -10.52 -3.99
N VAL A 15 -1.92 -11.36 -3.09
CA VAL A 15 -1.15 -11.84 -1.91
C VAL A 15 0.08 -12.64 -2.35
N ASP A 16 -0.10 -13.60 -3.25
CA ASP A 16 0.98 -14.42 -3.83
C ASP A 16 2.03 -13.52 -4.49
N GLY A 17 1.59 -12.52 -5.27
CA GLY A 17 2.46 -11.52 -5.88
C GLY A 17 3.26 -10.69 -4.87
N THR A 18 2.61 -10.29 -3.78
CA THR A 18 3.24 -9.48 -2.73
C THR A 18 4.30 -10.29 -1.98
N LEU A 19 3.98 -11.53 -1.59
CA LEU A 19 4.92 -12.41 -0.90
C LEU A 19 6.11 -12.78 -1.79
N LYS A 20 5.85 -13.18 -3.04
CA LYS A 20 6.90 -13.50 -4.01
C LYS A 20 7.79 -12.31 -4.32
N GLY A 21 7.20 -11.13 -4.49
CA GLY A 21 7.96 -9.89 -4.74
C GLY A 21 8.83 -9.52 -3.56
N TYR A 22 8.32 -9.68 -2.34
CA TYR A 22 9.14 -9.43 -1.16
C TYR A 22 10.26 -10.46 -0.99
N LEU A 23 10.00 -11.74 -1.24
CA LEU A 23 11.02 -12.79 -1.25
C LEU A 23 12.12 -12.49 -2.29
N GLN A 24 11.76 -12.14 -3.53
CA GLN A 24 12.73 -11.76 -4.56
C GLN A 24 13.55 -10.53 -4.15
N TYR A 25 12.93 -9.54 -3.51
CA TYR A 25 13.64 -8.40 -2.95
C TYR A 25 14.69 -8.84 -1.92
N LEU A 26 14.35 -9.76 -1.01
CA LEU A 26 15.28 -10.29 -0.01
C LEU A 26 16.47 -11.02 -0.65
N GLU A 27 16.22 -11.86 -1.66
CA GLU A 27 17.26 -12.55 -2.43
C GLU A 27 18.23 -11.56 -3.09
N GLU A 28 17.70 -10.51 -3.70
CA GLU A 28 18.52 -9.47 -4.32
C GLU A 28 19.29 -8.65 -3.27
N ARG A 29 18.68 -8.32 -2.13
CA ARG A 29 19.36 -7.66 -1.00
C ARG A 29 20.56 -8.50 -0.54
N LYS A 30 20.39 -9.82 -0.41
CA LYS A 30 21.47 -10.77 -0.10
C LYS A 30 22.57 -10.70 -1.15
N SER A 31 22.23 -10.89 -2.41
CA SER A 31 23.17 -10.89 -3.53
C SER A 31 23.95 -9.58 -3.65
N LYS A 32 23.29 -8.41 -3.51
CA LYS A 32 23.98 -7.11 -3.59
C LYS A 32 24.89 -6.85 -2.40
N LYS A 33 24.57 -7.35 -1.21
CA LYS A 33 25.48 -7.28 -0.05
C LYS A 33 26.74 -8.10 -0.25
N GLU A 34 26.63 -9.26 -0.89
CA GLU A 34 27.78 -10.13 -1.17
C GLU A 34 28.67 -9.58 -2.31
N THR A 35 28.05 -8.94 -3.30
CA THR A 35 28.74 -8.56 -4.55
C THR A 35 29.17 -7.10 -4.63
N MET A 36 28.66 -6.21 -3.76
CA MET A 36 28.95 -4.77 -3.81
C MET A 36 29.49 -4.24 -2.49
N ASN A 37 30.48 -3.35 -2.57
CA ASN A 37 31.01 -2.65 -1.39
C ASN A 37 29.99 -1.69 -0.76
N VAL A 38 29.03 -1.18 -1.56
CA VAL A 38 27.96 -0.27 -1.12
C VAL A 38 26.66 -0.67 -1.84
N SER A 39 25.69 -1.21 -1.10
CA SER A 39 24.40 -1.69 -1.64
C SER A 39 23.17 -1.10 -0.93
N GLY A 40 23.37 -0.12 -0.03
CA GLY A 40 22.30 0.47 0.78
C GLY A 40 21.13 1.03 -0.04
N ALA A 41 21.41 1.61 -1.21
CA ALA A 41 20.39 2.17 -2.11
C ALA A 41 19.36 1.13 -2.60
N TYR A 42 19.69 -0.16 -2.59
CA TYR A 42 18.73 -1.21 -2.95
C TYR A 42 17.56 -1.31 -1.97
N ALA A 43 17.65 -0.71 -0.78
CA ALA A 43 16.54 -0.70 0.18
C ALA A 43 15.26 -0.08 -0.41
N TRP A 44 15.40 0.87 -1.34
CA TRP A 44 14.31 1.59 -1.99
C TRP A 44 13.59 0.78 -3.10
N THR A 45 14.12 -0.37 -3.52
CA THR A 45 13.53 -1.12 -4.64
C THR A 45 12.41 -2.08 -4.21
N LYS A 46 12.14 -2.21 -2.90
CA LYS A 46 11.13 -3.12 -2.31
C LYS A 46 9.78 -3.06 -3.04
N GLY A 47 9.26 -1.84 -3.22
CA GLY A 47 7.99 -1.61 -3.91
C GLY A 47 8.01 -2.12 -5.36
N ASN A 48 9.13 -1.93 -6.06
CA ASN A 48 9.27 -2.33 -7.47
C ASN A 48 9.23 -3.85 -7.64
N HIS A 49 9.87 -4.61 -6.73
CA HIS A 49 9.80 -6.08 -6.77
C HIS A 49 8.39 -6.60 -6.51
N ILE A 50 7.68 -5.98 -5.57
CA ILE A 50 6.30 -6.33 -5.23
C ILE A 50 5.37 -6.02 -6.41
N ASP A 51 5.42 -4.80 -6.94
CA ASP A 51 4.64 -4.40 -8.10
C ASP A 51 4.90 -5.33 -9.30
N ASP A 52 6.16 -5.63 -9.60
CA ASP A 52 6.56 -6.54 -10.68
C ASP A 52 5.95 -7.95 -10.50
N GLN A 53 6.04 -8.55 -9.32
CA GLN A 53 5.49 -9.90 -9.09
C GLN A 53 3.97 -9.93 -9.03
N VAL A 54 3.32 -8.91 -8.45
CA VAL A 54 1.86 -8.75 -8.52
C VAL A 54 1.41 -8.65 -9.97
N SER A 55 2.15 -7.95 -10.81
CA SER A 55 1.85 -7.85 -12.25
C SER A 55 1.93 -9.21 -12.96
N LYS A 56 2.99 -9.98 -12.70
CA LYS A 56 3.24 -11.28 -13.36
C LYS A 56 2.22 -12.33 -12.94
N ILE A 57 1.94 -12.44 -11.64
CA ILE A 57 0.97 -13.41 -11.12
C ILE A 57 -0.46 -12.96 -11.45
N GLY A 58 -0.74 -11.67 -11.30
CA GLY A 58 -2.05 -11.08 -11.56
C GLY A 58 -2.51 -11.23 -13.01
N GLN A 59 -1.60 -11.11 -13.99
CA GLN A 59 -1.92 -11.32 -15.41
C GLN A 59 -2.51 -12.70 -15.69
N MET A 60 -2.13 -13.73 -14.93
CA MET A 60 -2.69 -15.08 -15.08
C MET A 60 -4.12 -15.18 -14.55
N LYS A 61 -4.61 -14.16 -13.84
CA LYS A 61 -5.87 -14.14 -13.08
C LYS A 61 -6.72 -12.89 -13.37
N ASN A 62 -6.68 -12.38 -14.61
CA ASN A 62 -7.44 -11.21 -15.09
C ASN A 62 -7.11 -9.88 -14.41
N VAL A 63 -5.94 -9.76 -13.76
CA VAL A 63 -5.43 -8.48 -13.30
C VAL A 63 -4.55 -7.92 -14.40
N GLN A 64 -5.03 -6.89 -15.10
CA GLN A 64 -4.24 -6.16 -16.07
C GLN A 64 -3.42 -5.09 -15.36
N PHE A 65 -2.30 -4.68 -15.93
CA PHE A 65 -1.54 -3.56 -15.41
C PHE A 65 -1.14 -2.62 -16.53
N LYS A 66 -0.88 -1.38 -16.15
CA LYS A 66 -0.21 -0.39 -16.98
C LYS A 66 0.82 0.35 -16.14
N ILE A 67 1.92 0.74 -16.79
CA ILE A 67 2.89 1.66 -16.20
C ILE A 67 2.31 3.06 -16.36
N GLU A 68 2.11 3.75 -15.26
CA GLU A 68 1.65 5.14 -15.23
C GLU A 68 2.70 6.03 -14.59
N LYS A 69 2.60 7.34 -14.84
CA LYS A 69 3.53 8.33 -14.28
C LYS A 69 2.79 9.33 -13.40
N ALA A 70 3.35 9.63 -12.23
CA ALA A 70 3.01 10.82 -11.48
C ALA A 70 4.18 11.79 -11.55
N GLY A 71 3.95 12.96 -12.15
CA GLY A 71 5.00 13.93 -12.44
C GLY A 71 5.90 13.50 -13.59
N TYR A 72 7.11 14.05 -13.61
CA TYR A 72 7.99 13.94 -14.78
C TYR A 72 8.65 12.56 -14.93
N THR A 73 8.84 11.84 -13.83
CA THR A 73 9.82 10.75 -13.74
C THR A 73 9.34 9.57 -12.93
N TRP A 74 8.45 9.76 -11.95
CA TRP A 74 8.03 8.67 -11.10
C TRP A 74 7.01 7.76 -11.81
N GLU A 75 7.39 6.49 -11.96
CA GLU A 75 6.59 5.43 -12.55
C GLU A 75 6.00 4.54 -11.45
N TYR A 76 4.75 4.11 -11.63
CA TYR A 76 4.09 3.13 -10.76
C TYR A 76 3.24 2.16 -11.58
N LEU A 77 2.98 0.98 -11.02
CA LEU A 77 2.03 0.07 -11.63
C LEU A 77 0.61 0.36 -11.15
N GLN A 78 -0.24 0.71 -12.11
CA GLN A 78 -1.67 0.78 -11.91
C GLN A 78 -2.29 -0.53 -12.39
N PHE A 79 -2.94 -1.26 -11.48
CA PHE A 79 -3.68 -2.47 -11.82
C PHE A 79 -5.13 -2.16 -12.16
N THR A 80 -5.66 -2.90 -13.13
CA THR A 80 -7.07 -2.95 -13.51
C THR A 80 -7.57 -4.36 -13.22
N VAL A 81 -8.53 -4.45 -12.31
CA VAL A 81 -9.26 -5.68 -12.00
C VAL A 81 -10.64 -5.55 -12.63
N SER A 82 -11.00 -6.48 -13.52
CA SER A 82 -12.31 -6.48 -14.18
C SER A 82 -13.19 -7.58 -13.59
N GLU A 83 -14.23 -7.20 -12.85
CA GLU A 83 -15.18 -8.12 -12.20
C GLU A 83 -16.61 -7.62 -12.39
N ASN A 84 -17.57 -8.53 -12.60
CA ASN A 84 -19.00 -8.17 -12.72
C ASN A 84 -19.32 -7.07 -13.77
N SER A 85 -18.54 -7.00 -14.85
CA SER A 85 -18.61 -5.93 -15.88
C SER A 85 -18.22 -4.53 -15.40
N GLU A 86 -17.56 -4.44 -14.24
CA GLU A 86 -16.96 -3.23 -13.72
C GLU A 86 -15.44 -3.32 -13.74
N ASP A 87 -14.80 -2.16 -13.86
CA ASP A 87 -13.35 -2.04 -13.78
C ASP A 87 -12.97 -1.34 -12.48
N TYR A 88 -12.09 -1.98 -11.71
CA TYR A 88 -11.55 -1.50 -10.45
C TYR A 88 -10.08 -1.13 -10.62
N MET A 89 -9.71 0.05 -10.13
CA MET A 89 -8.32 0.46 -10.04
C MET A 89 -7.74 -0.09 -8.74
N VAL A 90 -6.58 -0.72 -8.81
CA VAL A 90 -5.85 -1.22 -7.65
C VAL A 90 -4.40 -0.72 -7.71
N ILE A 91 -3.87 -0.30 -6.57
CA ILE A 91 -2.43 -0.10 -6.35
C ILE A 91 -2.00 -0.88 -5.12
N VAL A 92 -0.71 -1.23 -5.04
CA VAL A 92 -0.13 -1.95 -3.90
C VAL A 92 0.88 -1.02 -3.22
N LYS A 93 0.76 -0.84 -1.90
CA LYS A 93 1.63 0.07 -1.14
C LYS A 93 2.00 -0.51 0.20
N ASN A 94 3.24 -0.25 0.62
CA ASN A 94 3.63 -0.55 1.99
C ASN A 94 2.91 0.42 2.94
N SER A 95 2.46 -0.07 4.07
CA SER A 95 1.91 0.72 5.16
C SER A 95 2.68 0.51 6.45
N ARG A 96 2.77 1.58 7.26
CA ARG A 96 3.38 1.54 8.59
C ARG A 96 2.48 2.21 9.63
N ARG A 97 2.49 1.69 10.86
CA ARG A 97 1.80 2.31 11.99
C ARG A 97 2.66 3.40 12.61
N VAL A 98 2.07 4.57 12.81
CA VAL A 98 2.71 5.77 13.39
C VAL A 98 1.85 6.28 14.54
N GLN A 99 2.47 6.63 15.66
CA GLN A 99 1.77 7.28 16.79
C GLN A 99 1.52 8.75 16.46
N LYS A 100 0.29 9.24 16.69
CA LYS A 100 -0.05 10.65 16.60
C LYS A 100 0.64 11.42 17.72
N SER A 101 1.41 12.44 17.37
CA SER A 101 1.84 13.41 18.37
C SER A 101 0.75 14.47 18.58
N PHE A 102 0.56 14.91 19.83
CA PHE A 102 -0.54 15.79 20.25
C PHE A 102 -0.52 17.18 19.56
N ASP A 103 0.64 17.60 19.01
CA ASP A 103 0.85 18.89 18.34
C ASP A 103 0.52 18.88 16.83
N GLU A 104 0.22 17.72 16.24
CA GLU A 104 0.03 17.54 14.79
C GLU A 104 -1.35 17.97 14.26
N GLN A 105 -2.30 18.33 15.12
CA GLN A 105 -3.65 18.75 14.71
C GLN A 105 -3.71 20.05 13.87
N LYS A 106 -2.57 20.73 13.64
CA LYS A 106 -2.54 22.07 13.02
C LYS A 106 -1.83 22.16 11.67
N LYS A 107 -1.23 21.10 11.11
CA LYS A 107 -0.61 21.17 9.78
C LYS A 107 -1.59 20.70 8.70
N LYS A 108 -1.74 21.52 7.65
CA LYS A 108 -2.59 21.24 6.50
C LYS A 108 -2.19 19.89 5.89
N THR A 109 -3.11 18.94 5.90
CA THR A 109 -3.09 17.77 5.03
C THR A 109 -2.86 18.25 3.60
N ASN A 110 -1.95 17.61 2.86
CA ASN A 110 -1.72 17.99 1.46
C ASN A 110 -2.89 17.49 0.61
N GLU A 111 -3.95 18.30 0.51
CA GLU A 111 -5.19 18.00 -0.23
C GLU A 111 -4.96 17.82 -1.73
N ASP A 112 -3.80 18.25 -2.24
CA ASP A 112 -3.43 18.22 -3.65
C ASP A 112 -2.51 17.03 -4.02
N ASN A 113 -2.55 15.92 -3.28
CA ASN A 113 -1.82 14.69 -3.63
C ASN A 113 -2.63 13.81 -4.61
N TYR A 114 -1.95 13.09 -5.51
CA TYR A 114 -2.55 12.14 -6.44
C TYR A 114 -3.46 11.09 -5.77
N LEU A 115 -3.10 10.53 -4.62
CA LEU A 115 -3.98 9.55 -3.94
C LEU A 115 -5.27 10.20 -3.42
N VAL A 116 -5.22 11.48 -3.07
CA VAL A 116 -6.40 12.27 -2.69
C VAL A 116 -7.33 12.43 -3.88
N ASN A 117 -6.76 12.74 -5.04
CA ASN A 117 -7.51 12.87 -6.29
C ASN A 117 -8.08 11.52 -6.78
N LEU A 118 -7.35 10.42 -6.61
CA LEU A 118 -7.84 9.09 -6.99
C LEU A 118 -9.00 8.60 -6.10
N ALA A 119 -9.04 9.01 -4.83
CA ALA A 119 -10.14 8.63 -3.94
C ALA A 119 -11.48 9.25 -4.32
N ASP A 120 -11.51 10.24 -5.21
CA ASP A 120 -12.77 10.73 -5.78
C ASP A 120 -13.56 9.64 -6.51
N ILE A 121 -12.88 8.61 -7.00
CA ILE A 121 -13.51 7.42 -7.60
C ILE A 121 -14.45 6.74 -6.58
N ASN A 122 -14.10 6.73 -5.29
CA ASN A 122 -14.87 6.07 -4.23
C ASN A 122 -15.94 6.97 -3.61
N THR A 123 -15.86 8.29 -3.82
CA THR A 123 -16.79 9.25 -3.24
C THR A 123 -18.27 8.88 -3.44
N PRO A 124 -18.74 8.42 -4.62
CA PRO A 124 -20.14 8.04 -4.80
C PRO A 124 -20.61 6.88 -3.91
N VAL A 125 -19.74 5.90 -3.64
CA VAL A 125 -20.10 4.69 -2.86
C VAL A 125 -19.88 4.89 -1.36
N LEU A 126 -18.92 5.72 -0.95
CA LEU A 126 -18.62 5.97 0.47
C LEU A 126 -19.46 7.09 1.09
N LYS A 127 -20.07 7.97 0.30
CA LYS A 127 -20.91 9.11 0.78
C LYS A 127 -22.07 8.71 1.69
N ASN A 128 -22.61 7.49 1.52
CA ASN A 128 -23.78 7.02 2.27
C ASN A 128 -23.40 6.16 3.50
N ILE A 129 -22.11 5.90 3.70
CA ILE A 129 -21.62 5.12 4.84
C ILE A 129 -21.51 6.08 6.04
N SER A 130 -22.59 6.18 6.82
CA SER A 130 -22.60 6.94 8.07
C SER A 130 -21.88 6.14 9.15
N ARG A 131 -20.63 6.51 9.46
CA ARG A 131 -19.86 5.91 10.56
C ARG A 131 -19.47 6.97 11.60
N ASN A 132 -19.62 6.62 12.88
CA ASN A 132 -19.13 7.41 13.99
C ASN A 132 -17.64 7.10 14.19
N PHE A 133 -16.77 7.95 13.66
CA PHE A 133 -15.32 7.79 13.79
C PHE A 133 -14.84 8.09 15.22
N VAL A 134 -14.09 7.17 15.83
CA VAL A 134 -13.30 7.45 17.02
C VAL A 134 -11.89 7.82 16.59
N ILE A 135 -11.39 8.96 17.04
CA ILE A 135 -10.01 9.37 16.82
C ILE A 135 -9.10 8.44 17.64
N GLN A 136 -8.39 7.53 16.97
CA GLN A 136 -7.36 6.72 17.61
C GLN A 136 -5.99 7.43 17.68
N PRO A 137 -5.14 7.05 18.65
CA PRO A 137 -3.78 7.55 18.78
C PRO A 137 -2.82 7.00 17.71
N GLU A 138 -3.13 5.86 17.08
CA GLU A 138 -2.31 5.29 16.01
C GLU A 138 -2.90 5.59 14.63
N GLN A 139 -2.03 5.83 13.66
CA GLN A 139 -2.36 6.17 12.29
C GLN A 139 -1.52 5.33 11.34
N ILE A 140 -2.18 4.68 10.39
CA ILE A 140 -1.47 4.01 9.30
C ILE A 140 -1.07 5.07 8.28
N GLN A 141 0.20 5.07 7.91
CA GLN A 141 0.74 5.94 6.87
C GLN A 141 1.27 5.06 5.73
N LEU A 142 1.00 5.45 4.49
CA LEU A 142 1.55 4.78 3.31
C LEU A 142 3.00 5.24 3.12
N GLU A 143 3.89 4.29 2.85
CA GLU A 143 5.31 4.57 2.66
C GLU A 143 5.62 5.05 1.23
N LEU A 144 6.43 6.09 1.12
CA LEU A 144 7.06 6.52 -0.14
C LEU A 144 8.40 5.82 -0.26
N ASN A 145 8.52 4.96 -1.27
CA ASN A 145 9.68 4.09 -1.46
C ASN A 145 10.58 4.55 -2.63
N ASP A 146 10.34 5.73 -3.20
CA ASP A 146 11.16 6.28 -4.28
C ASP A 146 11.35 7.80 -4.12
N PRO A 147 12.58 8.34 -4.27
CA PRO A 147 12.84 9.78 -4.22
C PRO A 147 12.00 10.64 -5.17
N GLU A 148 11.71 10.15 -6.38
CA GLU A 148 10.86 10.83 -7.34
C GLU A 148 9.39 10.75 -6.93
N GLU A 149 8.96 9.66 -6.27
CA GLU A 149 7.62 9.58 -5.66
C GLU A 149 7.46 10.63 -4.57
N ILE A 150 8.46 10.76 -3.69
CA ILE A 150 8.50 11.78 -2.63
C ILE A 150 8.34 13.17 -3.24
N LYS A 151 9.13 13.45 -4.29
CA LYS A 151 9.06 14.72 -5.00
C LYS A 151 7.68 14.96 -5.63
N ALA A 152 7.11 13.96 -6.31
CA ALA A 152 5.80 14.07 -6.93
C ALA A 152 4.69 14.37 -5.91
N VAL A 153 4.76 13.76 -4.72
CA VAL A 153 3.83 14.01 -3.60
C VAL A 153 4.02 15.41 -3.00
N ILE A 154 5.26 15.85 -2.80
CA ILE A 154 5.56 17.20 -2.30
C ILE A 154 5.09 18.28 -3.30
N GLU A 155 5.28 18.04 -4.60
CA GLU A 155 4.92 18.96 -5.67
C GLU A 155 3.41 18.95 -6.02
N GLY A 156 2.60 18.12 -5.34
CA GLY A 156 1.15 18.06 -5.56
C GLY A 156 0.78 17.56 -6.96
N THR A 157 1.55 16.61 -7.48
CA THR A 157 1.40 16.22 -8.87
C THR A 157 0.12 15.42 -9.11
N GLN A 158 -0.60 15.78 -10.17
CA GLN A 158 -1.83 15.08 -10.56
C GLN A 158 -1.55 13.92 -11.51
N LEU A 159 -2.37 12.87 -11.39
CA LEU A 159 -2.39 11.75 -12.31
C LEU A 159 -3.42 11.95 -13.41
N ASN A 160 -3.03 11.64 -14.64
CA ASN A 160 -3.96 11.57 -15.77
C ASN A 160 -4.62 10.19 -15.82
N VAL A 161 -5.74 10.02 -15.10
CA VAL A 161 -6.52 8.78 -15.20
C VAL A 161 -7.40 8.83 -16.44
N SER A 162 -6.95 8.20 -17.52
CA SER A 162 -7.67 8.18 -18.82
C SER A 162 -8.90 7.26 -18.85
N LYS A 163 -8.98 6.28 -17.94
CA LYS A 163 -10.05 5.27 -17.87
C LYS A 163 -10.98 5.58 -16.69
N LYS A 164 -12.29 5.44 -16.90
CA LYS A 164 -13.27 5.56 -15.82
C LYS A 164 -13.33 4.23 -15.04
N TYR A 165 -12.99 4.27 -13.77
CA TYR A 165 -13.11 3.13 -12.85
C TYR A 165 -14.36 3.28 -11.97
N SER A 166 -14.97 2.16 -11.61
CA SER A 166 -16.09 2.14 -10.66
C SER A 166 -15.60 2.30 -9.23
N ARG A 167 -14.39 1.82 -8.93
CA ARG A 167 -13.81 1.73 -7.58
C ARG A 167 -12.30 1.90 -7.62
N PHE A 168 -11.74 2.42 -6.55
CA PHE A 168 -10.31 2.54 -6.33
C PHE A 168 -9.92 1.86 -5.01
N TYR A 169 -9.01 0.90 -5.08
CA TYR A 169 -8.49 0.18 -3.93
C TYR A 169 -7.00 0.43 -3.75
N ILE A 170 -6.58 0.44 -2.50
CA ILE A 170 -5.18 0.38 -2.08
C ILE A 170 -5.01 -0.93 -1.32
N VAL A 171 -4.20 -1.83 -1.85
CA VAL A 171 -3.77 -3.02 -1.13
C VAL A 171 -2.56 -2.62 -0.31
N THR A 172 -2.71 -2.63 1.01
CA THR A 172 -1.66 -2.25 1.95
C THR A 172 -0.97 -3.49 2.48
N TYR A 173 0.36 -3.49 2.54
CA TYR A 173 1.13 -4.54 3.20
C TYR A 173 2.05 -3.97 4.30
N GLU A 174 2.10 -4.63 5.45
CA GLU A 174 2.95 -4.25 6.58
C GLU A 174 4.11 -5.25 6.73
N ILE A 175 5.31 -4.73 6.96
CA ILE A 175 6.48 -5.55 7.31
C ILE A 175 6.77 -5.33 8.79
N HIS A 176 6.85 -6.40 9.56
CA HIS A 176 7.13 -6.32 10.98
C HIS A 176 8.54 -5.76 11.22
N ASP A 177 8.67 -4.72 12.05
CA ASP A 177 9.92 -3.99 12.23
C ASP A 177 11.06 -4.86 12.78
N GLU A 178 10.76 -5.84 13.65
CA GLU A 178 11.76 -6.74 14.24
C GLU A 178 12.04 -7.99 13.40
N THR A 179 11.02 -8.80 13.09
CA THR A 179 11.19 -10.07 12.36
C THR A 179 11.43 -9.87 10.87
N LYS A 180 11.06 -8.70 10.31
CA LYS A 180 11.05 -8.42 8.88
C LYS A 180 10.12 -9.33 8.06
N PHE A 181 9.19 -10.02 8.69
CA PHE A 181 8.16 -10.78 7.97
C PHE A 181 7.00 -9.89 7.55
N VAL A 182 6.29 -10.31 6.50
CA VAL A 182 5.02 -9.67 6.13
C VAL A 182 4.00 -9.97 7.22
N GLU A 183 3.60 -8.94 7.96
CA GLU A 183 2.69 -9.07 9.11
C GLU A 183 1.23 -9.09 8.65
N SER A 184 0.88 -8.20 7.73
CA SER A 184 -0.49 -8.10 7.23
C SER A 184 -0.56 -7.65 5.78
N ILE A 185 -1.60 -8.09 5.09
CA ILE A 185 -2.00 -7.61 3.77
C ILE A 185 -3.50 -7.30 3.84
N LYS A 186 -3.90 -6.08 3.51
CA LYS A 186 -5.28 -5.61 3.64
C LYS A 186 -5.75 -4.96 2.35
N LEU A 187 -6.98 -5.25 1.95
CA LEU A 187 -7.67 -4.53 0.90
C LEU A 187 -8.39 -3.33 1.52
N THR A 188 -8.05 -2.13 1.06
CA THR A 188 -8.61 -0.89 1.59
C THR A 188 -9.16 0.01 0.49
N MET A 189 -10.09 0.88 0.86
CA MET A 189 -10.63 1.94 0.01
C MET A 189 -10.35 3.31 0.61
N PRO A 190 -9.62 4.21 -0.08
CA PRO A 190 -9.45 5.55 0.41
C PRO A 190 -10.75 6.35 0.31
N ASN A 191 -11.04 7.12 1.36
CA ASN A 191 -12.18 8.02 1.49
C ASN A 191 -11.68 9.47 1.51
N ARG A 192 -12.01 10.23 0.47
CA ARG A 192 -11.59 11.63 0.35
C ARG A 192 -12.16 12.53 1.45
N GLN A 193 -13.37 12.25 1.95
CA GLN A 193 -14.05 13.15 2.89
C GLN A 193 -13.46 13.06 4.30
N THR A 194 -13.18 11.84 4.74
CA THR A 194 -12.65 11.55 6.08
C THR A 194 -11.13 11.48 6.08
N MET A 195 -10.52 11.41 4.90
CA MET A 195 -9.10 11.14 4.71
C MET A 195 -8.72 9.83 5.44
N THR A 196 -9.52 8.78 5.21
CA THR A 196 -9.32 7.46 5.80
C THR A 196 -9.16 6.34 4.78
N LEU A 197 -8.42 5.28 5.13
CA LEU A 197 -8.45 3.99 4.42
C LEU A 197 -9.49 3.10 5.08
N GLU A 198 -10.64 2.93 4.43
CA GLU A 198 -11.68 2.01 4.88
C GLU A 198 -11.25 0.56 4.61
N LEU A 199 -11.17 -0.26 5.67
CA LEU A 199 -10.87 -1.68 5.55
C LEU A 199 -12.02 -2.42 4.86
N ILE A 200 -11.74 -3.05 3.73
CA ILE A 200 -12.70 -3.86 2.97
C ILE A 200 -12.56 -5.34 3.34
N GLU A 201 -11.32 -5.83 3.35
CA GLU A 201 -11.00 -7.21 3.71
C GLU A 201 -9.58 -7.30 4.28
N ASP A 202 -9.42 -8.02 5.38
CA ASP A 202 -8.10 -8.46 5.83
C ASP A 202 -7.73 -9.73 5.05
N LEU A 203 -6.69 -9.65 4.21
CA LEU A 203 -6.22 -10.73 3.36
C LEU A 203 -5.09 -11.54 4.01
N SER A 204 -4.72 -11.22 5.25
CA SER A 204 -3.58 -11.84 5.94
C SER A 204 -3.78 -13.34 6.17
N TYR A 205 -5.03 -13.82 6.16
CA TYR A 205 -5.34 -15.26 6.19
C TYR A 205 -4.81 -16.04 4.97
N LEU A 206 -4.48 -15.35 3.87
CA LEU A 206 -3.89 -15.94 2.66
C LEU A 206 -2.37 -16.03 2.71
N ILE A 207 -1.73 -15.47 3.74
CA ILE A 207 -0.28 -15.56 3.96
C ILE A 207 0.09 -16.95 4.48
N GLN A 208 -0.72 -17.51 5.38
CA GLN A 208 -0.43 -18.81 5.98
C GLN A 208 -0.59 -19.95 4.97
N GLY A 209 0.42 -20.80 4.85
CA GLY A 209 0.43 -21.93 3.91
C GLY A 209 0.61 -21.52 2.44
N ASN A 210 1.13 -20.31 2.20
CA ASN A 210 1.52 -19.86 0.88
C ASN A 210 2.76 -20.60 0.37
N GLU A 211 2.91 -20.73 -0.95
CA GLU A 211 4.11 -21.34 -1.54
C GLU A 211 5.36 -20.44 -1.42
N TYR A 212 5.15 -19.13 -1.21
CA TYR A 212 6.20 -18.13 -1.03
C TYR A 212 6.44 -17.84 0.46
N GLU A 213 6.65 -18.89 1.25
CA GLU A 213 6.98 -18.75 2.67
C GLU A 213 8.34 -18.05 2.84
N ILE A 214 8.39 -17.07 3.73
CA ILE A 214 9.60 -16.31 4.05
C ILE A 214 10.19 -16.89 5.33
N THR A 215 11.46 -17.27 5.26
CA THR A 215 12.19 -17.89 6.37
C THR A 215 13.12 -16.91 7.06
N ASP A 216 13.65 -17.31 8.23
CA ASP A 216 14.68 -16.53 8.93
C ASP A 216 15.96 -16.33 8.08
N GLU A 217 16.30 -17.28 7.20
CA GLU A 217 17.46 -17.18 6.31
C GLU A 217 17.27 -16.11 5.23
N ASP A 218 16.02 -15.92 4.78
CA ASP A 218 15.69 -14.93 3.76
C ASP A 218 15.81 -13.51 4.31
N VAL A 219 15.40 -13.29 5.56
CA VAL A 219 15.43 -11.97 6.22
C VAL A 219 16.76 -11.64 6.89
N GLU A 220 17.62 -12.63 7.13
CA GLU A 220 18.97 -12.46 7.71
C GLU A 220 19.75 -11.27 7.12
N PRO A 221 19.77 -11.06 5.78
CA PRO A 221 20.50 -9.95 5.18
C PRO A 221 20.04 -8.60 5.71
N ILE A 222 18.78 -8.41 6.08
CA ILE A 222 18.22 -7.12 6.51
C ILE A 222 17.78 -7.11 7.98
N LYS A 223 17.93 -8.22 8.71
CA LYS A 223 17.43 -8.38 10.10
C LYS A 223 17.98 -7.34 11.07
N ASN A 224 19.25 -6.99 10.92
CA ASN A 224 19.93 -5.99 11.75
C ASN A 224 19.83 -4.56 11.18
N GLU A 225 19.18 -4.39 10.04
CA GLU A 225 18.91 -3.06 9.51
C GLU A 225 17.78 -2.43 10.32
N LYS A 226 18.15 -1.43 11.13
CA LYS A 226 17.18 -0.42 11.51
C LYS A 226 16.74 0.21 10.21
N ALA A 227 15.46 0.14 9.86
CA ALA A 227 14.93 0.89 8.72
C ALA A 227 15.39 2.33 8.93
N PRO A 228 16.38 2.82 8.17
CA PRO A 228 16.80 4.19 8.39
C PRO A 228 15.59 5.05 8.04
N GLU A 229 15.26 6.02 8.90
CA GLU A 229 14.25 7.06 8.60
C GLU A 229 14.50 7.71 7.21
N ASN A 230 15.71 7.54 6.69
CA ASN A 230 16.19 8.06 5.43
C ASN A 230 15.96 7.15 4.21
N THR A 231 15.52 5.89 4.35
CA THR A 231 15.16 5.02 3.18
C THR A 231 13.67 4.87 2.98
N ILE A 232 12.87 5.51 3.82
CA ILE A 232 11.42 5.44 3.82
C ILE A 232 10.95 6.83 4.23
N PHE A 233 10.32 7.57 3.32
CA PHE A 233 9.72 8.85 3.69
C PHE A 233 8.24 8.62 3.95
N SER A 234 7.83 8.67 5.21
CA SER A 234 6.42 8.87 5.58
C SER A 234 6.05 10.37 5.59
N GLY A 235 7.07 11.23 5.49
CA GLY A 235 7.07 12.68 5.66
C GLY A 235 6.76 13.16 7.07
N ASP A 236 6.94 14.46 7.28
CA ASP A 236 6.84 15.11 8.60
C ASP A 236 5.43 15.04 9.22
N THR A 237 4.43 14.66 8.41
CA THR A 237 3.04 14.33 8.76
C THR A 237 2.46 13.57 7.58
N ASN A 238 1.82 12.42 7.82
CA ASN A 238 1.06 11.60 6.87
C ASN A 238 1.02 12.14 5.42
N SER A 239 2.10 11.93 4.65
CA SER A 239 2.34 12.64 3.37
C SER A 239 1.23 12.45 2.33
N PHE A 240 0.49 11.35 2.46
CA PHE A 240 -0.66 11.01 1.64
C PHE A 240 -2.01 11.44 2.22
N GLY A 241 -2.06 11.79 3.50
CA GLY A 241 -3.25 12.29 4.18
C GLY A 241 -4.20 11.22 4.72
N TYR A 242 -4.06 9.94 4.35
CA TYR A 242 -4.98 8.86 4.78
C TYR A 242 -4.67 8.20 6.14
N SER A 243 -5.68 7.90 6.95
CA SER A 243 -5.57 7.18 8.23
C SER A 243 -6.55 6.00 8.32
N ILE A 244 -6.31 4.95 9.12
CA ILE A 244 -7.33 3.89 9.31
C ILE A 244 -8.27 4.28 10.46
N PRO A 245 -9.61 4.22 10.29
CA PRO A 245 -10.57 4.32 11.37
C PRO A 245 -10.96 2.94 11.90
N GLU A 246 -11.05 2.76 13.21
CA GLU A 246 -11.68 1.56 13.78
C GLU A 246 -13.17 1.79 14.06
N GLU A 247 -14.01 0.82 13.67
CA GLU A 247 -15.42 0.77 14.06
C GLU A 247 -15.53 0.41 15.54
N LYS A 248 -16.47 1.05 16.24
CA LYS A 248 -16.87 0.61 17.59
C LYS A 248 -17.43 -0.82 17.50
N GLU A 249 -16.91 -1.73 18.30
CA GLU A 249 -17.78 -2.78 18.83
C GLU A 249 -18.89 -2.07 19.62
N GLU A 250 -20.14 -2.21 19.18
CA GLU A 250 -21.28 -1.89 20.03
C GLU A 250 -21.12 -2.69 21.31
N SER A 251 -20.79 -1.98 22.40
CA SER A 251 -20.85 -2.55 23.73
C SER A 251 -22.29 -2.95 23.96
N GLY A 252 -22.57 -4.26 23.87
CA GLY A 252 -23.85 -4.82 24.23
C GLY A 252 -24.19 -4.40 25.66
N ASN A 253 -25.37 -3.81 25.83
CA ASN A 253 -25.98 -3.48 27.12
C ASN A 253 -26.14 -4.71 28.02
#